data_AF-A0A2D4NU43-F1
#
_entry.id   AF-A0A2D4NU43-F1
#
_cell.length_a   1.000
_cell.length_b   1.000
_cell.length_c   1.000
_cell.angle_alpha   90.00
_cell.angle_beta   90.00
_cell.angle_gamma   90.00
#
_symmetry.space_group_name_H-M   'P 1'
#
loop_
_entity.id
_entity.type
_entity.pdbx_description
1 polymer ?
#
loop_
_entity_poly.entity_id
_entity_poly.type
_entity_poly.pdbx_seq_one_letter_code
_entity_poly.pdbx_strand_id
1 'polypeptide(L)'
;GIGAVLGHRLPDGHEAPVAYFSRTLSKAERNYSQLDKEALAAVASVKKFHEYLYGHPFDLVTDHKPLLGILAGDKPSPQIMSPRMTRWAIFLAAYTYQLIHRPGKVVSHADALSRCPLPTLVKDPAPDVAVFSAK
;
A
#
# COMPACT_ATOMS: atom_id res chain seq x y z
N GLY A 1 0.80 11.80 5.95
CA GLY A 1 0.55 11.41 4.55
C GLY A 1 0.32 9.92 4.51
N ILE A 2 0.46 9.31 3.35
CA ILE A 2 0.61 7.86 3.19
C ILE A 2 1.90 7.61 2.43
N GLY A 3 2.57 6.49 2.71
CA GLY A 3 3.79 6.10 2.03
C GLY A 3 3.99 4.61 2.04
N ALA A 4 4.73 4.11 1.07
CA ALA A 4 5.11 2.71 0.96
C ALA A 4 6.40 2.54 0.18
N VAL A 5 6.98 1.36 0.34
CA VAL A 5 8.18 0.93 -0.36
C VAL A 5 7.89 -0.44 -0.97
N LEU A 6 8.10 -0.57 -2.28
CA LEU A 6 8.15 -1.86 -2.95
C LEU A 6 9.57 -2.39 -2.79
N GLY A 7 9.70 -3.55 -2.14
CA GLY A 7 10.97 -4.23 -1.95
C GLY A 7 10.97 -5.59 -2.64
N HIS A 8 12.14 -6.01 -3.12
CA HIS A 8 12.39 -7.36 -3.60
C HIS A 8 13.29 -8.10 -2.61
N ARG A 9 12.92 -9.33 -2.25
CA ARG A 9 13.77 -10.18 -1.41
C ARG A 9 14.75 -10.95 -2.30
N LEU A 10 16.03 -10.66 -2.13
CA LEU A 10 17.12 -11.29 -2.85
C LEU A 10 17.38 -12.72 -2.34
N PRO A 11 18.09 -13.57 -3.11
CA PRO A 11 18.41 -14.95 -2.70
C PRO A 11 19.21 -15.07 -1.40
N ASP A 12 19.96 -14.03 -1.04
CA ASP A 12 20.73 -13.91 0.20
C ASP A 12 19.87 -13.52 1.42
N GLY A 13 18.57 -13.28 1.22
CA GLY A 13 17.63 -12.90 2.26
C GLY A 13 17.53 -11.40 2.53
N HIS A 14 18.32 -10.57 1.85
CA HIS A 14 18.23 -9.11 1.99
C HIS A 14 17.06 -8.54 1.18
N GLU A 15 16.37 -7.53 1.73
CA GLU A 15 15.32 -6.80 1.01
C GLU A 15 15.94 -5.55 0.35
N ALA A 16 15.87 -5.49 -0.98
CA ALA A 16 16.33 -4.37 -1.79
C ALA A 16 15.14 -3.52 -2.26
N PRO A 17 15.14 -2.18 -2.07
CA PRO A 17 14.06 -1.33 -2.53
C PRO A 17 14.06 -1.22 -4.07
N VAL A 18 12.88 -1.40 -4.67
CA VAL A 18 12.63 -1.29 -6.10
C VAL A 18 11.99 0.05 -6.43
N ALA A 19 10.99 0.45 -5.65
CA ALA A 19 10.26 1.69 -5.88
C ALA A 19 9.70 2.26 -4.58
N TYR A 20 9.52 3.58 -4.56
CA TYR A 20 8.98 4.32 -3.43
C TYR A 20 7.69 5.03 -3.82
N PHE A 21 6.76 5.11 -2.87
CA PHE A 21 5.52 5.83 -3.03
C PHE A 21 5.29 6.70 -1.80
N SER A 22 4.92 7.96 -2.02
CA SER A 22 4.42 8.83 -0.97
C SER A 22 3.37 9.77 -1.53
N ARG A 23 2.34 10.06 -0.75
CA ARG A 23 1.26 10.98 -1.14
C ARG A 23 0.69 11.69 0.07
N THR A 24 0.39 12.96 -0.09
CA THR A 24 -0.32 13.75 0.91
C THR A 24 -1.77 13.28 1.02
N LEU A 25 -2.39 13.40 2.19
CA LEU A 25 -3.82 13.11 2.33
C LEU A 25 -4.66 14.29 1.83
N SER A 26 -5.69 14.01 1.04
CA SER A 26 -6.67 15.01 0.64
C SER A 26 -7.47 15.54 1.84
N LYS A 27 -8.19 16.65 1.64
CA LYS A 27 -9.00 17.26 2.71
C LYS A 27 -10.00 16.28 3.33
N ALA A 28 -10.61 15.41 2.52
CA ALA A 28 -11.51 14.38 3.01
C ALA A 28 -10.76 13.24 3.72
N GLU A 29 -9.64 12.77 3.16
CA GLU A 29 -8.87 11.65 3.72
C GLU A 29 -8.21 12.01 5.06
N ARG A 30 -7.90 13.29 5.29
CA ARG A 30 -7.39 13.76 6.60
C ARG A 30 -8.38 13.51 7.74
N ASN A 31 -9.68 13.50 7.45
CA ASN A 31 -10.74 13.28 8.43
C ASN A 31 -11.07 11.79 8.64
N TYR A 32 -10.37 10.89 7.95
CA TYR A 32 -10.56 9.45 8.14
C TYR A 32 -10.05 9.02 9.53
N SER A 33 -10.65 7.96 10.06
CA SER A 33 -10.14 7.29 11.27
C SER A 33 -8.72 6.77 11.03
N GLN A 34 -7.97 6.49 12.09
CA GLN A 34 -6.63 5.93 11.94
C GLN A 34 -6.66 4.62 11.15
N LEU A 35 -7.60 3.74 11.49
CA LEU A 35 -7.80 2.46 10.79
C LEU A 35 -8.07 2.65 9.28
N ASP A 36 -8.91 3.61 8.91
CA ASP A 36 -9.18 3.94 7.50
C ASP A 36 -7.95 4.54 6.80
N LYS A 37 -7.10 5.30 7.50
CA LYS A 37 -5.85 5.85 6.93
C LYS A 37 -4.83 4.76 6.65
N GLU A 38 -4.68 3.80 7.55
CA GLU A 38 -3.77 2.67 7.34
C GLU A 38 -4.26 1.77 6.20
N ALA A 39 -5.57 1.49 6.14
CA ALA A 39 -6.15 0.76 5.02
C ALA A 39 -5.99 1.51 3.69
N LEU A 40 -6.18 2.83 3.69
CA LEU A 40 -5.92 3.67 2.52
C LEU A 40 -4.46 3.58 2.08
N ALA A 41 -3.51 3.56 3.01
CA ALA A 41 -2.09 3.42 2.69
C ALA A 41 -1.82 2.09 1.97
N ALA A 42 -2.34 0.98 2.49
CA ALA A 42 -2.22 -0.33 1.85
C ALA A 42 -2.81 -0.35 0.43
N VAL A 43 -4.06 0.09 0.28
CA VAL A 43 -4.77 0.09 -1.01
C VAL A 43 -4.11 1.01 -2.03
N ALA A 44 -3.72 2.22 -1.62
CA ALA A 44 -3.07 3.17 -2.51
C ALA A 44 -1.71 2.64 -3.00
N SER A 45 -0.99 1.92 -2.14
CA SER A 45 0.30 1.31 -2.48
C SER A 45 0.14 0.15 -3.46
N VAL A 46 -0.82 -0.75 -3.22
CA VAL A 46 -1.14 -1.83 -4.17
C VAL A 46 -1.58 -1.26 -5.52
N LYS A 47 -2.39 -0.20 -5.51
CA LYS A 47 -2.80 0.49 -6.74
C LYS A 47 -1.63 1.14 -7.47
N LYS A 48 -0.68 1.74 -6.74
CA LYS A 48 0.52 2.36 -7.33
C LYS A 48 1.45 1.33 -7.95
N PHE A 49 1.62 0.18 -7.30
CA PHE A 49 2.52 -0.88 -7.75
C PHE A 49 1.79 -1.98 -8.54
N HIS A 50 0.62 -1.68 -9.11
CA HIS A 50 -0.20 -2.67 -9.83
C HIS A 50 0.59 -3.47 -10.87
N GLU A 51 1.39 -2.79 -11.69
CA GLU A 51 2.21 -3.42 -12.74
C GLU A 51 3.24 -4.41 -12.21
N TYR A 52 3.68 -4.26 -10.95
CA TYR A 52 4.63 -5.18 -10.31
C TYR A 52 3.93 -6.32 -9.56
N LEU A 53 2.73 -6.07 -9.02
CA LEU A 53 2.06 -6.96 -8.07
C LEU A 53 1.00 -7.84 -8.72
N TYR A 54 0.37 -7.39 -9.81
CA TYR A 54 -0.72 -8.13 -10.42
C TYR A 54 -0.24 -9.45 -11.03
N GLY A 55 -0.92 -10.55 -10.69
CA GLY A 55 -0.54 -11.89 -11.14
C GLY A 55 0.59 -12.56 -10.35
N HIS A 56 1.18 -11.89 -9.35
CA HIS A 56 2.26 -12.43 -8.53
C HIS A 56 1.89 -12.48 -7.05
N PRO A 57 2.27 -13.54 -6.30
CA PRO A 57 2.13 -13.56 -4.86
C PRO A 57 3.12 -12.59 -4.20
N PHE A 58 2.66 -11.79 -3.24
CA PHE A 58 3.52 -10.85 -2.51
C PHE A 58 3.15 -10.69 -1.03
N ASP A 59 4.11 -10.19 -0.25
CA ASP A 59 3.91 -9.82 1.15
C ASP A 59 3.40 -8.37 1.24
N LEU A 60 2.19 -8.16 1.75
CA LEU A 60 1.69 -6.84 2.10
C LEU A 60 2.03 -6.56 3.56
N VAL A 61 3.01 -5.70 3.80
CA VAL A 61 3.52 -5.42 5.15
C VAL A 61 2.88 -4.15 5.73
N THR A 62 2.39 -4.24 6.96
CA THR A 62 1.84 -3.10 7.72
C THR A 62 2.30 -3.13 9.18
N ASP A 63 2.36 -1.98 9.84
CA ASP A 63 2.58 -1.88 11.29
C ASP A 63 1.26 -1.84 12.09
N HIS A 64 0.11 -1.95 11.41
CA HIS A 64 -1.19 -1.81 12.04
C HIS A 64 -1.92 -3.15 12.19
N LYS A 65 -1.77 -3.80 13.36
CA LYS A 65 -2.38 -5.11 13.67
C LYS A 65 -3.89 -5.22 13.36
N PRO A 66 -4.74 -4.22 13.64
CA PRO A 66 -6.17 -4.32 13.34
C PRO A 66 -6.49 -4.60 11.87
N LEU A 67 -5.63 -4.23 10.92
CA LEU A 67 -5.85 -4.52 9.51
C LEU A 67 -5.83 -6.02 9.20
N LEU A 68 -5.11 -6.82 10.00
CA LEU A 68 -5.11 -8.27 9.87
C LEU A 68 -6.49 -8.88 10.07
N GLY A 69 -7.35 -8.28 10.91
CA GLY A 69 -8.70 -8.78 11.14
C GLY A 69 -9.71 -8.42 10.04
N ILE A 70 -9.31 -7.57 9.08
CA ILE A 70 -10.22 -6.97 8.11
C ILE A 70 -9.83 -7.34 6.68
N LEU A 71 -8.52 -7.28 6.38
CA LEU A 71 -8.00 -7.40 5.02
C LEU A 71 -7.24 -8.71 4.77
N ALA A 72 -6.90 -9.50 5.79
CA ALA A 72 -6.10 -10.72 5.58
C ALA A 72 -6.81 -11.83 4.76
N GLY A 73 -8.12 -11.72 4.53
CA GLY A 73 -8.91 -12.65 3.69
C GLY A 73 -9.11 -14.05 4.27
N ASP A 74 -8.36 -14.42 5.31
CA ASP A 74 -8.41 -15.68 6.06
C ASP A 74 -9.53 -15.71 7.12
N LYS A 75 -10.06 -14.54 7.48
CA LYS A 75 -11.13 -14.37 8.47
C LYS A 75 -12.41 -13.84 7.82
N PRO A 76 -13.59 -14.26 8.30
CA PRO A 76 -14.85 -13.69 7.84
C PRO A 76 -14.82 -12.17 8.05
N SER A 77 -15.10 -11.43 6.98
CA SER A 77 -15.15 -9.97 7.05
C SER A 77 -16.16 -9.54 8.12
N PRO A 78 -15.86 -8.51 8.94
CA PRO A 78 -16.81 -7.98 9.91
C PRO A 78 -18.17 -7.69 9.26
N GLN A 79 -19.25 -8.09 9.94
CA GLN A 79 -20.64 -7.87 9.50
C GLN A 79 -20.94 -6.38 9.25
N ILE A 80 -20.27 -5.50 9.99
CA ILE A 80 -20.41 -4.04 9.88
C ILE A 80 -19.06 -3.47 9.48
N MET A 81 -19.00 -2.94 8.27
CA MET A 81 -17.82 -2.31 7.69
C MET A 81 -18.25 -1.01 6.98
N SER A 82 -17.38 0.00 6.98
CA SER A 82 -17.66 1.21 6.22
C SER A 82 -17.75 0.87 4.72
N PRO A 83 -18.66 1.49 3.93
CA PRO A 83 -18.75 1.23 2.49
C PRO A 83 -17.42 1.43 1.74
N ARG A 84 -16.54 2.28 2.28
CA ARG A 84 -15.19 2.51 1.77
C ARG A 84 -14.30 1.28 1.95
N MET A 85 -14.26 0.73 3.16
CA MET A 85 -13.46 -0.44 3.48
C MET A 85 -13.96 -1.67 2.72
N THR A 86 -15.27 -1.81 2.50
CA THR A 86 -15.83 -2.88 1.66
C THR A 86 -15.30 -2.82 0.23
N ARG A 87 -15.28 -1.62 -0.39
CA ARG A 87 -14.72 -1.43 -1.75
C ARG A 87 -13.23 -1.77 -1.80
N TRP A 88 -12.49 -1.41 -0.75
CA TRP A 88 -11.07 -1.72 -0.63
C TRP A 88 -10.80 -3.22 -0.47
N ALA A 89 -11.59 -3.91 0.34
CA ALA A 89 -11.50 -5.36 0.48
C ALA A 89 -11.76 -6.07 -0.86
N ILE A 90 -12.80 -5.65 -1.60
CA ILE A 90 -13.09 -6.19 -2.95
C ILE A 90 -11.93 -5.92 -3.91
N PHE A 91 -11.35 -4.71 -3.89
CA PHE A 91 -10.20 -4.39 -4.73
C PHE A 91 -9.00 -5.29 -4.40
N LEU A 92 -8.68 -5.47 -3.11
CA LEU A 92 -7.57 -6.31 -2.68
C LEU A 92 -7.82 -7.80 -2.95
N ALA A 93 -9.08 -8.25 -2.97
CA ALA A 93 -9.43 -9.63 -3.31
C ALA A 93 -9.05 -10.03 -4.75
N ALA A 94 -8.77 -9.06 -5.64
CA ALA A 94 -8.24 -9.32 -6.97
C ALA A 94 -6.74 -9.67 -6.99
N TYR A 95 -6.04 -9.60 -5.85
CA TYR A 95 -4.61 -9.86 -5.73
C TYR A 95 -4.33 -11.07 -4.85
N THR A 96 -3.22 -11.76 -5.13
CA THR A 96 -2.69 -12.83 -4.28
C THR A 96 -1.65 -12.24 -3.34
N TYR A 97 -1.97 -12.09 -2.06
CA TYR A 97 -1.05 -11.52 -1.09
C TYR A 97 -1.16 -12.16 0.29
N GLN A 98 -0.09 -12.06 1.06
CA GLN A 98 -0.09 -12.38 2.49
C GLN A 98 0.05 -11.08 3.29
N LEU A 99 -0.94 -10.79 4.14
CA LEU A 99 -0.89 -9.60 5.00
C LEU A 99 -0.04 -9.90 6.24
N ILE A 100 1.11 -9.22 6.36
CA ILE A 100 2.09 -9.43 7.42
C ILE A 100 2.19 -8.19 8.30
N HIS A 101 2.06 -8.37 9.61
CA HIS A 101 2.35 -7.30 10.55
C HIS A 101 3.84 -7.28 10.92
N ARG A 102 4.53 -6.15 10.67
CA ARG A 102 5.88 -5.88 11.19
C ARG A 102 5.84 -4.64 12.09
N PRO A 103 6.47 -4.66 13.28
CA PRO A 103 6.48 -3.49 14.16
C PRO A 103 7.15 -2.30 13.48
N GLY A 104 6.60 -1.09 13.63
CA GLY A 104 7.00 0.11 12.90
C GLY A 104 8.50 0.48 12.99
N LYS A 105 9.20 0.03 14.05
CA LYS A 105 10.68 0.18 14.16
C LYS A 105 11.44 -0.47 13.00
N VAL A 106 10.87 -1.50 12.39
CA VAL A 106 11.46 -2.25 11.26
C VAL A 106 11.03 -1.67 9.91
N VAL A 107 9.95 -0.89 9.87
CA VAL A 107 9.38 -0.27 8.65
C VAL A 107 9.65 1.25 8.60
N SER A 108 10.74 1.67 9.24
CA SER A 108 11.09 3.09 9.42
C SER A 108 11.20 3.87 8.10
N HIS A 109 11.59 3.19 7.02
CA HIS A 109 11.65 3.75 5.67
C HIS A 109 10.26 4.20 5.14
N ALA A 110 9.21 3.41 5.35
CA ALA A 110 7.86 3.76 4.91
C ALA A 110 7.24 4.81 5.85
N ASP A 111 7.55 4.72 7.13
CA ASP A 111 7.12 5.70 8.14
C ASP A 111 7.71 7.10 7.87
N ALA A 112 8.99 7.18 7.49
CA ALA A 112 9.61 8.45 7.09
C ALA A 112 8.88 9.10 5.90
N LEU A 113 8.53 8.31 4.87
CA LEU A 113 7.79 8.76 3.70
C LEU A 113 6.36 9.20 4.04
N SER A 114 5.71 8.54 4.99
CA SER A 114 4.36 8.90 5.43
C SER A 114 4.35 10.18 6.28
N ARG A 115 5.42 10.45 7.06
CA ARG A 115 5.56 11.60 7.96
C ARG A 115 6.06 12.88 7.28
N CYS A 116 6.73 12.79 6.15
CA CYS A 116 7.22 13.96 5.39
C CYS A 116 6.62 14.06 3.98
N PRO A 117 5.29 14.14 3.82
CA PRO A 117 4.68 14.31 2.51
C PRO A 117 4.83 15.76 2.02
N LEU A 118 4.84 15.96 0.69
CA LEU A 118 4.85 17.30 0.10
C LEU A 118 3.62 18.13 0.55
N PRO A 119 3.72 19.48 0.60
CA PRO A 119 2.64 20.34 1.10
C PRO A 119 1.35 20.19 0.27
N THR A 120 1.49 19.88 -1.01
CA THR A 120 0.41 19.80 -1.99
C THR A 120 0.29 18.39 -2.57
N LEU A 121 -0.93 18.00 -2.89
CA LEU A 121 -1.20 16.81 -3.69
C LEU A 121 -0.66 17.03 -5.12
N VAL A 122 0.48 16.45 -5.43
CA VAL A 122 0.96 16.33 -6.81
C VAL A 122 0.36 15.04 -7.38
N LYS A 123 -0.38 15.15 -8.49
CA LYS A 123 -0.75 13.95 -9.26
C LYS A 123 0.52 13.41 -9.87
N ASP A 124 0.83 12.13 -9.65
CA ASP A 124 1.94 11.49 -10.35
C ASP A 124 1.73 11.70 -11.86
N PRO A 125 2.71 12.28 -12.58
CA PRO A 125 2.66 12.28 -14.02
C PRO A 125 2.61 10.81 -14.46
N ALA A 126 1.70 10.49 -15.38
CA ALA A 126 1.70 9.17 -16.02
C ALA A 126 3.11 8.94 -16.60
N PRO A 127 3.64 7.71 -16.54
CA PRO A 127 4.88 7.43 -17.27
C PRO A 127 4.59 7.71 -18.76
N ASP A 128 5.23 8.73 -19.32
CA ASP A 128 5.29 8.94 -20.76
C ASP A 128 6.15 7.82 -21.35
N VAL A 129 5.58 6.62 -21.51
CA VAL A 129 6.29 5.48 -22.07
C VAL A 129 6.36 5.66 -23.59
N ALA A 130 7.32 6.46 -24.05
CA ALA A 130 7.97 6.23 -25.34
C ALA A 130 9.21 5.37 -25.12
N VAL A 131 9.04 4.17 -24.54
CA VAL A 131 10.14 3.22 -24.30
C VAL A 131 9.86 1.92 -25.03
N PHE A 132 9.57 1.99 -26.33
CA PHE A 132 9.85 0.92 -27.30
C PHE A 132 9.88 1.57 -28.70
N SER A 133 10.98 2.25 -29.02
CA SER A 133 11.32 2.45 -30.43
C SER A 133 11.99 1.16 -30.90
N ALA A 134 11.20 0.32 -31.57
CA ALA A 134 11.72 -0.85 -32.26
C ALA A 134 12.66 -0.37 -33.38
N LYS A 135 13.88 -0.90 -33.37
CA LYS A 135 14.78 -0.85 -34.54
C LYS A 135 14.27 -1.77 -35.63
#